data_AF-C6H6T3-F1
#
_entry.id   AF-C6H6T3-F1
#
_cell.length_a   1.000
_cell.length_b   1.000
_cell.length_c   1.000
_cell.angle_alpha   90.00
_cell.angle_beta   90.00
_cell.angle_gamma   90.00
#
_symmetry.space_group_name_H-M   'P 1'
#
loop_
_entity.id
_entity.type
_entity.pdbx_description
1 polymer ?
#
loop_
_entity_poly.entity_id
_entity_poly.type
_entity_poly.pdbx_seq_one_letter_code
_entity_poly.pdbx_strand_id
1 'polypeptide(L)'
;MASSNPTSCSPFTRAVVNSMKKLYPECLADKSFDNTGLLLESPFSFTRRKKNSVLLTVDLTRAVADEAIERGDSVIIAYHPIIFRGLKSLTLSDPQQASLLRLAHHGISVYSPHTAVDAVPGGMADWLLDVVMETKTLPRGPICSQTRSAIYPEQTPPPGFEKAGKGRIASTDRPVCLTSLVDNLMLNLNRPYGIPIALPQGKKVPDMSNIRTIATCPGSGSSILMKNGKPQPMTGYRIE
;
A
#
# COMPACT_ATOMS: atom_id res chain seq x y z
N MET A 1 13.54 -46.57 5.64
CA MET A 1 13.15 -45.41 6.46
C MET A 1 13.60 -44.14 5.77
N ALA A 2 12.65 -43.41 5.19
CA ALA A 2 12.70 -41.98 4.91
C ALA A 2 11.24 -41.61 4.60
N SER A 3 10.48 -41.17 5.61
CA SER A 3 9.16 -40.59 5.33
C SER A 3 9.42 -39.24 4.68
N SER A 4 9.50 -39.23 3.35
CA SER A 4 9.56 -38.00 2.58
C SER A 4 8.20 -37.31 2.69
N ASN A 5 7.99 -36.57 3.78
CA ASN A 5 6.98 -35.54 3.77
C ASN A 5 7.47 -34.51 2.75
N PRO A 6 6.78 -34.34 1.60
CA PRO A 6 7.15 -33.27 0.68
C PRO A 6 7.12 -31.96 1.47
N THR A 7 8.18 -31.16 1.37
CA THR A 7 8.19 -29.79 1.86
C THR A 7 6.99 -29.08 1.25
N SER A 8 5.96 -28.88 2.06
CA SER A 8 4.66 -28.37 1.62
C SER A 8 4.40 -27.04 2.30
N CYS A 9 3.71 -26.14 1.63
CA CYS A 9 3.22 -24.91 2.23
C CYS A 9 2.02 -25.23 3.14
N SER A 10 1.94 -24.55 4.29
CA SER A 10 0.85 -24.78 5.24
C SER A 10 -0.51 -24.45 4.57
N PRO A 11 -1.59 -25.20 4.87
CA PRO A 11 -2.91 -24.89 4.33
C PRO A 11 -3.38 -23.48 4.67
N PHE A 12 -3.04 -22.98 5.86
CA PHE A 12 -3.37 -21.64 6.30
C PHE A 12 -2.64 -20.57 5.48
N THR A 13 -1.31 -20.70 5.31
CA THR A 13 -0.51 -19.79 4.48
C THR A 13 -1.04 -19.74 3.05
N ARG A 14 -1.38 -20.91 2.47
CA ARG A 14 -1.97 -20.98 1.13
C ARG A 14 -3.31 -20.25 1.04
N ALA A 15 -4.18 -20.41 2.04
CA ALA A 15 -5.45 -19.69 2.10
C ALA A 15 -5.25 -18.17 2.19
N VAL A 16 -4.28 -17.71 2.98
CA VAL A 16 -3.91 -16.28 3.09
C VAL A 16 -3.41 -15.75 1.74
N VAL A 17 -2.44 -16.43 1.11
CA VAL A 17 -1.88 -16.03 -0.19
C VAL A 17 -2.96 -15.99 -1.28
N ASN A 18 -3.84 -17.00 -1.33
CA ASN A 18 -4.94 -17.02 -2.30
C ASN A 18 -5.94 -15.89 -2.05
N SER A 19 -6.21 -15.54 -0.79
CA SER A 19 -7.07 -14.41 -0.43
C SER A 19 -6.44 -13.09 -0.88
N MET A 20 -5.13 -12.92 -0.66
CA MET A 20 -4.40 -11.75 -1.12
C MET A 20 -4.40 -11.61 -2.63
N LYS A 21 -4.18 -12.70 -3.38
CA LYS A 21 -4.25 -12.71 -4.85
C LYS A 21 -5.65 -12.41 -5.37
N LYS A 22 -6.70 -12.81 -4.64
CA LYS A 22 -8.09 -12.52 -5.00
C LYS A 22 -8.45 -11.05 -4.77
N LEU A 23 -7.99 -10.46 -3.67
CA LEU A 23 -8.27 -9.06 -3.30
C LEU A 23 -7.38 -8.07 -4.07
N TYR A 24 -6.11 -8.44 -4.24
CA TYR A 24 -5.05 -7.64 -4.84
C TYR A 24 -4.29 -8.47 -5.89
N PRO A 25 -4.86 -8.68 -7.08
CA PRO A 25 -4.23 -9.46 -8.12
C PRO A 25 -2.82 -8.96 -8.45
N GLU A 26 -1.82 -9.85 -8.37
CA GLU A 26 -0.41 -9.50 -8.61
C GLU A 26 -0.17 -8.94 -10.03
N CYS A 27 -1.05 -9.25 -10.99
CA CYS A 27 -0.96 -8.70 -12.35
C CYS A 27 -1.19 -7.18 -12.43
N LEU A 28 -1.79 -6.58 -11.40
CA LEU A 28 -2.00 -5.14 -11.26
C LEU A 28 -0.80 -4.40 -10.66
N ALA A 29 0.21 -5.13 -10.16
CA ALA A 29 1.44 -4.54 -9.67
C ALA A 29 2.26 -3.91 -10.81
N ASP A 30 3.04 -2.86 -10.49
CA ASP A 30 3.93 -2.21 -11.44
C ASP A 30 5.10 -3.11 -11.84
N LYS A 31 4.97 -3.75 -13.00
CA LYS A 31 5.95 -4.70 -13.54
C LYS A 31 7.32 -4.09 -13.85
N SER A 32 7.46 -2.77 -13.86
CA SER A 32 8.73 -2.11 -14.20
C SER A 32 9.74 -2.11 -13.05
N PHE A 33 9.27 -2.17 -11.80
CA PHE A 33 10.15 -2.12 -10.63
C PHE A 33 9.69 -2.95 -9.44
N ASP A 34 8.41 -3.35 -9.38
CA ASP A 34 7.85 -3.92 -8.15
C ASP A 34 8.22 -5.40 -7.96
N ASN A 35 8.22 -5.84 -6.70
CA ASN A 35 8.31 -7.24 -6.30
C ASN A 35 7.13 -7.59 -5.36
N THR A 36 5.93 -7.64 -5.94
CA THR A 36 4.70 -8.06 -5.25
C THR A 36 4.55 -9.58 -5.28
N GLY A 37 4.10 -10.17 -4.16
CA GLY A 37 3.75 -11.57 -4.04
C GLY A 37 4.30 -12.25 -2.78
N LEU A 38 4.40 -13.58 -2.82
CA LEU A 38 4.99 -14.40 -1.75
C LEU A 38 6.52 -14.38 -1.86
N LEU A 39 7.17 -13.55 -1.03
CA LEU A 39 8.61 -13.29 -1.10
C LEU A 39 9.45 -14.23 -0.24
N LEU A 40 8.85 -14.78 0.81
CA LEU A 40 9.44 -15.85 1.61
C LEU A 40 8.38 -16.90 1.89
N GLU A 41 8.60 -18.12 1.43
CA GLU A 41 7.76 -19.27 1.79
C GLU A 41 8.54 -20.17 2.75
N SER A 42 7.99 -20.39 3.95
CA SER A 42 8.58 -21.32 4.92
C SER A 42 7.92 -22.70 4.84
N PRO A 43 8.70 -23.80 4.90
CA PRO A 43 8.15 -25.15 4.82
C PRO A 43 7.28 -25.48 6.05
N PHE A 44 6.16 -26.15 5.81
CA PHE A 44 5.27 -26.60 6.87
C PHE A 44 5.89 -27.74 7.67
N SER A 45 5.82 -27.62 8.99
CA SER A 45 6.27 -28.64 9.93
C SER A 45 5.12 -29.05 10.85
N PHE A 46 4.70 -30.32 10.77
CA PHE A 46 3.66 -30.89 11.63
C PHE A 46 4.06 -30.89 13.12
N THR A 47 5.37 -30.96 13.40
CA THR A 47 5.91 -30.97 14.77
C THR A 47 6.10 -29.56 15.33
N ARG A 48 6.05 -28.52 14.49
CA ARG A 48 6.24 -27.11 14.88
C ARG A 48 5.15 -26.24 14.28
N ARG A 49 3.89 -26.55 14.61
CA ARG A 49 2.73 -25.79 14.13
C ARG A 49 2.77 -24.36 14.68
N LYS A 50 2.51 -23.40 13.79
CA LYS A 50 2.28 -21.99 14.12
C LYS A 50 0.81 -21.72 14.39
N LYS A 51 0.54 -20.55 14.98
CA LYS A 51 -0.83 -20.04 15.08
C LYS A 51 -1.34 -19.73 13.70
N ASN A 52 -2.62 -19.97 13.45
CA ASN A 52 -3.29 -19.55 12.22
C ASN A 52 -3.59 -18.04 12.29
N SER A 53 -2.53 -17.24 12.35
CA SER A 53 -2.59 -15.79 12.46
C SER A 53 -1.66 -15.12 11.45
N VAL A 54 -2.05 -13.90 11.09
CA VAL A 54 -1.34 -13.04 10.15
C VAL A 54 -0.95 -11.76 10.88
N LEU A 55 0.31 -11.36 10.77
CA LEU A 55 0.78 -10.05 11.20
C LEU A 55 0.76 -9.11 9.99
N LEU A 56 0.11 -7.95 10.13
CA LEU A 56 0.11 -6.90 9.11
C LEU A 56 1.12 -5.81 9.49
N THR A 57 1.94 -5.37 8.55
CA THR A 57 2.90 -4.28 8.76
C THR A 57 3.07 -3.43 7.51
N VAL A 58 3.55 -2.19 7.68
CA VAL A 58 4.05 -1.41 6.55
C VAL A 58 5.44 -1.92 6.15
N ASP A 59 6.38 -1.90 7.10
CA ASP A 59 7.76 -2.33 6.93
C ASP A 59 8.07 -3.58 7.75
N LEU A 60 8.76 -4.55 7.15
CA LEU A 60 9.29 -5.71 7.86
C LEU A 60 10.67 -5.38 8.45
N THR A 61 10.67 -4.70 9.60
CA THR A 61 11.88 -4.42 10.37
C THR A 61 12.28 -5.63 11.23
N ARG A 62 13.48 -5.59 11.81
CA ARG A 62 13.91 -6.59 12.80
C ARG A 62 12.93 -6.72 13.97
N ALA A 63 12.44 -5.60 14.49
CA ALA A 63 11.49 -5.61 15.61
C ALA A 63 10.16 -6.29 15.25
N VAL A 64 9.68 -6.07 14.02
CA VAL A 64 8.47 -6.75 13.51
C VAL A 64 8.71 -8.24 13.31
N ALA A 65 9.90 -8.63 12.83
CA ALA A 65 10.27 -10.04 12.75
C ALA A 65 10.33 -10.70 14.14
N ASP A 66 10.90 -10.01 15.13
CA ASP A 66 10.93 -10.46 16.53
C ASP A 66 9.51 -10.64 17.08
N GLU A 67 8.62 -9.66 16.85
CA GLU A 67 7.22 -9.70 17.25
C GLU A 67 6.48 -10.91 16.64
N ALA A 68 6.61 -11.13 15.33
CA ALA A 68 5.96 -12.26 14.65
C ALA A 68 6.44 -13.62 15.17
N ILE A 69 7.74 -13.73 15.48
CA ILE A 69 8.34 -14.94 16.05
C ILE A 69 7.78 -15.20 17.45
N GLU A 70 7.76 -14.18 18.30
CA GLU A 70 7.31 -14.26 19.70
C GLU A 70 5.81 -14.57 19.78
N ARG A 71 5.00 -13.94 18.92
CA ARG A 71 3.57 -14.24 18.79
C ARG A 71 3.30 -15.62 18.20
N GLY A 72 4.23 -16.15 17.42
CA GLY A 72 4.09 -17.42 16.71
C GLY A 72 3.16 -17.35 15.50
N ASP A 73 3.17 -16.22 14.80
CA ASP A 73 2.37 -16.01 13.58
C ASP A 73 2.80 -16.94 12.44
N SER A 74 1.89 -17.23 11.51
CA SER A 74 2.19 -18.07 10.34
C SER A 74 2.64 -17.26 9.12
N VAL A 75 2.13 -16.04 8.99
CA VAL A 75 2.35 -15.19 7.81
C VAL A 75 2.52 -13.74 8.26
N ILE A 76 3.46 -13.05 7.64
CA ILE A 76 3.55 -11.59 7.67
C ILE A 76 3.07 -11.08 6.32
N ILE A 77 2.17 -10.11 6.33
CA ILE A 77 1.84 -9.29 5.15
C ILE A 77 2.47 -7.92 5.37
N ALA A 78 3.53 -7.63 4.62
CA ALA A 78 4.23 -6.36 4.66
C ALA A 78 3.85 -5.52 3.44
N TYR A 79 3.45 -4.26 3.61
CA TYR A 79 3.14 -3.38 2.48
C TYR A 79 4.36 -3.19 1.57
N HIS A 80 5.53 -2.91 2.16
CA HIS A 80 6.78 -2.79 1.42
C HIS A 80 7.45 -4.16 1.20
N PRO A 81 7.88 -4.49 -0.04
CA PRO A 81 8.61 -5.72 -0.33
C PRO A 81 9.93 -5.78 0.44
N ILE A 82 10.07 -6.73 1.37
CA ILE A 82 11.36 -6.94 2.05
C ILE A 82 12.45 -7.36 1.06
N ILE A 83 12.10 -8.07 -0.02
CA ILE A 83 13.01 -8.32 -1.15
C ILE A 83 12.63 -7.35 -2.26
N PHE A 84 13.17 -6.14 -2.28
CA PHE A 84 12.85 -5.18 -3.34
C PHE A 84 13.69 -5.38 -4.61
N ARG A 85 14.93 -5.86 -4.44
CA ARG A 85 15.83 -6.25 -5.54
C ARG A 85 16.29 -7.68 -5.34
N GLY A 86 16.60 -8.36 -6.44
CA GLY A 86 17.10 -9.74 -6.40
C GLY A 86 18.31 -9.89 -5.48
N LEU A 87 18.23 -10.83 -4.54
CA LEU A 87 19.31 -11.16 -3.62
C LEU A 87 20.35 -12.04 -4.34
N LYS A 88 21.63 -11.67 -4.24
CA LYS A 88 22.75 -12.49 -4.75
C LYS A 88 23.24 -13.51 -3.72
N SER A 89 22.93 -13.29 -2.44
CA SER A 89 23.25 -14.16 -1.32
C SER A 89 22.23 -13.97 -0.20
N LEU A 90 22.15 -14.94 0.72
CA LEU A 90 21.31 -14.88 1.91
C LEU A 90 22.15 -15.29 3.12
N THR A 91 22.55 -14.32 3.93
CA THR A 91 23.53 -14.47 5.02
C THR A 91 23.07 -13.75 6.28
N LEU A 92 23.64 -14.11 7.43
CA LEU A 92 23.36 -13.44 8.70
C LEU A 92 24.10 -12.10 8.86
N SER A 93 25.01 -11.77 7.94
CA SER A 93 25.80 -10.52 7.99
C SER A 93 25.00 -9.29 7.56
N ASP A 94 23.96 -9.48 6.74
CA ASP A 94 23.05 -8.42 6.33
C ASP A 94 21.77 -8.45 7.20
N PRO A 95 21.33 -7.33 7.81
CA PRO A 95 20.18 -7.33 8.72
C PRO A 95 18.84 -7.75 8.10
N GLN A 96 18.61 -7.41 6.83
CA GLN A 96 17.39 -7.76 6.10
C GLN A 96 17.38 -9.27 5.81
N GLN A 97 18.50 -9.80 5.31
CA GLN A 97 18.69 -11.23 5.06
C GLN A 97 18.64 -12.05 6.36
N ALA A 98 19.22 -11.54 7.45
CA ALA A 98 19.16 -12.18 8.76
C ALA A 98 17.70 -12.30 9.24
N SER A 99 16.87 -11.29 9.01
CA SER A 99 15.44 -11.34 9.34
C SER A 99 14.71 -12.41 8.50
N LEU A 100 14.97 -12.47 7.19
CA LEU A 100 14.43 -13.51 6.32
C LEU A 100 14.84 -14.93 6.77
N LEU A 101 16.11 -15.15 7.07
CA LEU A 101 16.63 -16.43 7.55
C LEU A 101 15.97 -16.85 8.87
N ARG A 102 15.79 -15.91 9.79
CA ARG A 102 15.13 -16.17 11.08
C ARG A 102 13.66 -16.53 10.90
N LEU A 103 12.92 -15.77 10.09
CA LEU A 103 11.51 -16.06 9.79
C LEU A 103 11.36 -17.44 9.12
N ALA A 104 12.23 -17.74 8.14
CA ALA A 104 12.27 -19.04 7.47
C ALA A 104 12.53 -20.17 8.47
N HIS A 105 13.53 -20.02 9.34
CA HIS A 105 13.85 -20.97 10.40
C HIS A 105 12.67 -21.20 11.34
N HIS A 106 11.95 -20.13 11.69
CA HIS A 106 10.82 -20.22 12.60
C HIS A 106 9.54 -20.74 11.95
N GLY A 107 9.41 -20.87 10.63
CA GLY A 107 8.14 -21.35 10.04
C GLY A 107 7.22 -20.23 9.55
N ILE A 108 7.73 -19.01 9.33
CA ILE A 108 6.92 -17.81 9.04
C ILE A 108 7.16 -17.38 7.60
N SER A 109 6.08 -17.28 6.82
CA SER A 109 6.12 -16.80 5.43
C SER A 109 5.90 -15.28 5.35
N VAL A 110 6.35 -14.64 4.28
CA VAL A 110 6.21 -13.20 4.05
C VAL A 110 5.59 -12.96 2.67
N TYR A 111 4.46 -12.25 2.64
CA TYR A 111 3.78 -11.79 1.43
C TYR A 111 3.78 -10.26 1.36
N SER A 112 3.92 -9.69 0.17
CA SER A 112 3.88 -8.25 -0.05
C SER A 112 2.90 -7.88 -1.18
N PRO A 113 1.80 -7.15 -0.91
CA PRO A 113 0.86 -6.72 -1.95
C PRO A 113 1.28 -5.41 -2.66
N HIS A 114 2.13 -4.59 -2.02
CA HIS A 114 2.70 -3.33 -2.50
C HIS A 114 1.87 -2.58 -3.57
N THR A 115 2.34 -2.46 -4.80
CA THR A 115 1.65 -1.62 -5.80
C THR A 115 0.34 -2.25 -6.30
N ALA A 116 0.12 -3.56 -6.13
CA ALA A 116 -1.17 -4.16 -6.46
C ALA A 116 -2.29 -3.65 -5.54
N VAL A 117 -2.02 -3.46 -4.24
CA VAL A 117 -3.01 -2.87 -3.32
C VAL A 117 -3.19 -1.37 -3.57
N ASP A 118 -2.20 -0.68 -4.12
CA ASP A 118 -2.36 0.71 -4.56
C ASP A 118 -3.26 0.83 -5.79
N ALA A 119 -3.18 -0.15 -6.69
CA ALA A 119 -3.83 -0.11 -8.00
C ALA A 119 -5.32 -0.48 -7.96
N VAL A 120 -5.74 -1.38 -7.06
CA VAL A 120 -7.11 -1.91 -7.06
C VAL A 120 -8.17 -0.86 -6.68
N PRO A 121 -9.41 -0.97 -7.19
CA PRO A 121 -10.53 -0.19 -6.68
C PRO A 121 -10.78 -0.47 -5.20
N GLY A 122 -10.93 0.58 -4.39
CA GLY A 122 -11.04 0.48 -2.94
C GLY A 122 -9.69 0.19 -2.23
N GLY A 123 -8.58 0.27 -2.96
CA GLY A 123 -7.23 0.10 -2.43
C GLY A 123 -6.66 1.35 -1.76
N MET A 124 -5.34 1.40 -1.57
CA MET A 124 -4.67 2.47 -0.82
C MET A 124 -4.87 3.86 -1.45
N ALA A 125 -4.84 3.95 -2.79
CA ALA A 125 -5.01 5.23 -3.47
C ALA A 125 -6.44 5.77 -3.31
N ASP A 126 -7.42 4.87 -3.25
CA ASP A 126 -8.81 5.20 -3.00
C ASP A 126 -9.02 5.64 -1.55
N TRP A 127 -8.48 4.88 -0.59
CA TRP A 127 -8.51 5.23 0.83
C TRP A 127 -7.85 6.59 1.11
N LEU A 128 -6.69 6.87 0.50
CA LEU A 128 -6.01 8.16 0.69
C LEU A 128 -6.83 9.32 0.12
N LEU A 129 -7.52 9.11 -1.01
CA LEU A 129 -8.44 10.11 -1.55
C LEU A 129 -9.59 10.37 -0.56
N ASP A 130 -10.17 9.33 0.02
CA ASP A 130 -11.24 9.45 1.01
C ASP A 130 -10.73 10.22 2.26
N VAL A 131 -9.51 9.92 2.75
CA VAL A 131 -8.86 10.65 3.85
C VAL A 131 -8.72 12.15 3.57
N VAL A 132 -8.41 12.56 2.33
CA VAL A 132 -8.29 13.98 1.96
C VAL A 132 -9.67 14.64 1.83
N MET A 133 -10.67 13.89 1.39
CA MET A 133 -11.96 14.41 0.96
C MET A 133 -13.05 14.35 2.05
N GLU A 134 -12.97 13.43 3.01
CA GLU A 134 -13.98 13.22 4.04
C GLU A 134 -13.84 14.19 5.22
N THR A 135 -14.92 14.92 5.53
CA THR A 135 -15.02 15.76 6.74
C THR A 135 -15.62 14.99 7.90
N LYS A 136 -14.84 14.69 8.95
CA LYS A 136 -15.35 14.02 10.17
C LYS A 136 -16.21 14.90 11.10
N THR A 137 -16.24 16.23 10.90
CA THR A 137 -16.68 17.18 11.93
C THR A 137 -17.96 17.98 11.65
N LEU A 138 -18.67 17.73 10.55
CA LEU A 138 -19.95 18.40 10.28
C LEU A 138 -21.01 17.40 9.79
N PRO A 139 -22.30 17.55 10.20
CA PRO A 139 -23.43 16.80 9.62
C PRO A 139 -23.81 17.38 8.25
N ARG A 140 -22.83 17.88 7.50
CA ARG A 140 -22.99 18.19 6.08
C ARG A 140 -22.63 16.89 5.38
N GLY A 141 -23.63 16.30 4.72
CA GLY A 141 -23.44 15.11 3.89
C GLY A 141 -22.29 15.26 2.90
N PRO A 142 -21.94 14.19 2.16
CA PRO A 142 -20.71 14.09 1.40
C PRO A 142 -20.42 15.36 0.58
N ILE A 143 -19.16 15.81 0.61
CA ILE A 143 -18.66 16.81 -0.33
C ILE A 143 -18.76 16.19 -1.74
N CYS A 144 -19.86 16.49 -2.41
CA CYS A 144 -20.11 16.34 -3.85
C CYS A 144 -20.27 14.93 -4.44
N SER A 145 -20.93 14.90 -5.60
CA SER A 145 -21.05 13.77 -6.51
C SER A 145 -19.70 13.46 -7.14
N GLN A 146 -18.87 12.66 -6.46
CA GLN A 146 -17.49 12.39 -6.87
C GLN A 146 -17.44 11.49 -8.11
N THR A 147 -17.04 12.05 -9.24
CA THR A 147 -16.46 11.24 -10.32
C THR A 147 -15.01 10.91 -9.93
N ARG A 148 -14.77 9.66 -9.52
CA ARG A 148 -13.42 9.13 -9.21
C ARG A 148 -12.93 8.21 -10.32
N SER A 149 -11.65 8.32 -10.68
CA SER A 149 -10.99 7.40 -11.62
C SER A 149 -9.51 7.22 -11.30
N ALA A 150 -8.89 6.21 -11.89
CA ALA A 150 -7.44 6.07 -11.88
C ALA A 150 -6.78 7.18 -12.74
N ILE A 151 -5.60 7.66 -12.36
CA ILE A 151 -4.83 8.64 -13.15
C ILE A 151 -4.23 7.94 -14.38
N TYR A 152 -3.69 6.74 -14.16
CA TYR A 152 -3.25 5.84 -15.23
C TYR A 152 -4.02 4.53 -15.12
N PRO A 153 -5.15 4.40 -15.83
CA PRO A 153 -5.93 3.17 -15.85
C PRO A 153 -5.10 1.97 -16.33
N GLU A 154 -5.34 0.81 -15.73
CA GLU A 154 -4.80 -0.46 -16.22
C GLU A 154 -5.38 -0.74 -17.61
N GLN A 155 -4.51 -1.13 -18.55
CA GLN A 155 -4.90 -1.36 -19.94
C GLN A 155 -5.63 -2.69 -20.10
N THR A 156 -5.24 -3.68 -19.29
CA THR A 156 -5.79 -5.04 -19.34
C THR A 156 -6.18 -5.50 -17.93
N PRO A 157 -7.21 -4.89 -17.31
CA PRO A 157 -7.61 -5.24 -15.96
C PRO A 157 -8.21 -6.65 -15.91
N PRO A 158 -7.97 -7.44 -14.84
CA PRO A 158 -8.67 -8.69 -14.63
C PRO A 158 -10.17 -8.45 -14.34
N PRO A 159 -11.04 -9.47 -14.54
CA PRO A 159 -12.48 -9.34 -14.26
C PRO A 159 -12.76 -8.90 -12.82
N GLY A 160 -13.63 -7.90 -12.65
CA GLY A 160 -13.96 -7.29 -11.37
C GLY A 160 -13.03 -6.16 -10.92
N PHE A 161 -12.01 -5.82 -11.73
CA PHE A 161 -11.04 -4.75 -11.46
C PHE A 161 -10.99 -3.73 -12.60
N GLU A 162 -12.10 -3.49 -13.30
CA GLU A 162 -12.18 -2.64 -14.49
C GLU A 162 -11.77 -1.17 -14.24
N LYS A 163 -11.82 -0.73 -12.97
CA LYS A 163 -11.41 0.61 -12.53
C LYS A 163 -9.99 0.66 -11.94
N ALA A 164 -9.23 -0.43 -12.02
CA ALA A 164 -7.86 -0.48 -11.50
C ALA A 164 -6.92 0.45 -12.27
N GLY A 165 -5.87 0.89 -11.60
CA GLY A 165 -4.83 1.72 -12.18
C GLY A 165 -4.06 2.53 -11.14
N LYS A 166 -3.03 3.24 -11.57
CA LYS A 166 -2.13 3.99 -10.67
C LYS A 166 -2.72 5.34 -10.29
N GLY A 167 -2.62 5.67 -9.01
CA GLY A 167 -3.14 6.91 -8.43
C GLY A 167 -4.65 7.05 -8.54
N ARG A 168 -5.21 8.06 -7.88
CA ARG A 168 -6.63 8.42 -8.00
C ARG A 168 -6.79 9.89 -8.24
N ILE A 169 -7.80 10.23 -9.00
CA ILE A 169 -8.23 11.61 -9.24
C ILE A 169 -9.74 11.69 -9.04
N ALA A 170 -10.18 12.75 -8.38
CA ALA A 170 -11.59 13.08 -8.26
C ALA A 170 -11.84 14.56 -8.49
N SER A 171 -13.03 14.85 -9.00
CA SER A 171 -13.54 16.21 -9.15
C SER A 171 -14.64 16.51 -8.15
N THR A 172 -14.72 17.76 -7.71
CA THR A 172 -15.76 18.28 -6.82
C THR A 172 -16.71 19.19 -7.59
N ASP A 173 -18.01 19.11 -7.30
CA ASP A 173 -19.00 20.01 -7.91
C ASP A 173 -18.83 21.46 -7.42
N ARG A 174 -18.35 21.62 -6.17
CA ARG A 174 -18.08 22.90 -5.54
C ARG A 174 -16.58 23.08 -5.26
N PRO A 175 -16.04 24.29 -5.41
CA PRO A 175 -14.67 24.57 -5.01
C PRO A 175 -14.43 24.31 -3.53
N VAL A 176 -13.26 23.77 -3.21
CA VAL A 176 -12.77 23.53 -1.85
C VAL A 176 -11.51 24.35 -1.63
N CYS A 177 -11.33 24.87 -0.42
CA CYS A 177 -10.08 25.54 -0.05
C CYS A 177 -9.04 24.54 0.46
N LEU A 178 -7.77 24.85 0.22
CA LEU A 178 -6.63 24.03 0.64
C LEU A 178 -6.63 23.78 2.15
N THR A 179 -6.99 24.78 2.95
CA THR A 179 -7.06 24.65 4.41
C THR A 179 -8.01 23.54 4.83
N SER A 180 -9.18 23.40 4.20
CA SER A 180 -10.12 22.33 4.52
C SER A 180 -9.57 20.94 4.17
N LEU A 181 -8.84 20.81 3.06
CA LEU A 181 -8.21 19.55 2.68
C LEU A 181 -7.09 19.17 3.67
N VAL A 182 -6.30 20.16 4.11
CA VAL A 182 -5.26 19.98 5.13
C VAL A 182 -5.89 19.62 6.48
N ASP A 183 -6.98 20.27 6.87
CA ASP A 183 -7.71 19.95 8.10
C ASP A 183 -8.25 18.51 8.07
N ASN A 184 -8.81 18.08 6.93
CA ASN A 184 -9.25 16.69 6.74
C ASN A 184 -8.10 15.70 6.93
N LEU A 185 -6.95 15.93 6.27
CA LEU A 185 -5.76 15.09 6.45
C LEU A 185 -5.32 15.03 7.90
N MET A 186 -5.22 16.20 8.56
CA MET A 186 -4.79 16.28 9.96
C MET A 186 -5.76 15.51 10.86
N LEU A 187 -7.07 15.62 10.66
CA LEU A 187 -8.06 14.89 11.46
C LEU A 187 -8.09 13.39 11.15
N ASN A 188 -7.95 13.02 9.87
CA ASN A 188 -8.11 11.66 9.40
C ASN A 188 -6.86 10.80 9.61
N LEU A 189 -5.68 11.43 9.68
CA LEU A 189 -4.38 10.78 9.95
C LEU A 189 -3.92 10.91 11.42
N ASN A 190 -4.86 11.10 12.35
CA ASN A 190 -4.58 11.19 13.79
C ASN A 190 -3.60 12.31 14.17
N ARG A 191 -3.76 13.49 13.56
CA ARG A 191 -3.07 14.75 13.86
C ARG A 191 -1.54 14.61 13.82
N PRO A 192 -0.96 14.35 12.63
CA PRO A 192 0.49 14.37 12.48
C PRO A 192 1.05 15.75 12.86
N TYR A 193 2.34 15.82 13.21
CA TYR A 193 2.97 17.07 13.66
C TYR A 193 2.98 18.17 12.59
N GLY A 194 2.98 17.79 11.31
CA GLY A 194 2.90 18.72 10.20
C GLY A 194 2.76 18.00 8.88
N ILE A 195 2.29 18.73 7.87
CA ILE A 195 2.17 18.26 6.49
C ILE A 195 2.95 19.26 5.62
N PRO A 196 3.98 18.80 4.87
CA PRO A 196 4.66 19.67 3.93
C PRO A 196 3.71 20.03 2.79
N ILE A 197 3.65 21.32 2.44
CA ILE A 197 2.79 21.82 1.37
C ILE A 197 3.65 22.59 0.38
N ALA A 198 3.62 22.15 -0.88
CA ALA A 198 4.20 22.89 -2.00
C ALA A 198 3.13 23.76 -2.67
N LEU A 199 3.38 25.06 -2.81
CA LEU A 199 2.46 26.02 -3.46
C LEU A 199 3.02 26.51 -4.80
N PRO A 200 2.15 26.94 -5.73
CA PRO A 200 2.61 27.68 -6.91
C PRO A 200 3.40 28.93 -6.51
N GLN A 201 4.40 29.30 -7.32
CA GLN A 201 5.25 30.46 -7.05
C GLN A 201 4.41 31.74 -6.86
N GLY A 202 4.69 32.47 -5.79
CA GLY A 202 3.99 33.72 -5.46
C GLY A 202 2.60 33.54 -4.84
N LYS A 203 2.14 32.30 -4.60
CA LYS A 203 0.89 32.02 -3.87
C LYS A 203 1.14 31.68 -2.41
N LYS A 204 0.19 32.05 -1.56
CA LYS A 204 0.10 31.66 -0.15
C LYS A 204 -1.08 30.70 0.04
N VAL A 205 -1.11 29.98 1.16
CA VAL A 205 -2.20 29.04 1.47
C VAL A 205 -3.61 29.66 1.35
N PRO A 206 -3.86 30.90 1.83
CA PRO A 206 -5.19 31.52 1.69
C PRO A 206 -5.60 31.80 0.25
N ASP A 207 -4.65 31.90 -0.69
CA ASP A 207 -4.93 32.11 -2.11
C ASP A 207 -5.49 30.85 -2.79
N MET A 208 -5.43 29.71 -2.12
CA MET A 208 -5.80 28.40 -2.66
C MET A 208 -7.22 28.00 -2.25
N SER A 209 -8.19 28.85 -2.58
CA SER A 209 -9.61 28.70 -2.19
C SER A 209 -10.51 28.05 -3.25
N ASN A 210 -9.98 27.77 -4.45
CA ASN A 210 -10.76 27.32 -5.60
C ASN A 210 -10.26 25.97 -6.18
N ILE A 211 -9.98 24.99 -5.33
CA ILE A 211 -9.58 23.64 -5.76
C ILE A 211 -10.82 22.87 -6.17
N ARG A 212 -10.80 22.27 -7.37
CA ARG A 212 -11.90 21.44 -7.90
C ARG A 212 -11.49 20.03 -8.23
N THR A 213 -10.20 19.77 -8.34
CA THR A 213 -9.67 18.47 -8.73
C THR A 213 -8.57 18.09 -7.76
N ILE A 214 -8.75 16.95 -7.12
CA ILE A 214 -7.83 16.39 -6.13
C ILE A 214 -7.31 15.09 -6.70
N ALA A 215 -6.00 14.88 -6.58
CA ALA A 215 -5.37 13.63 -6.96
C ALA A 215 -4.46 13.12 -5.85
N THR A 216 -4.43 11.81 -5.70
CA THR A 216 -3.68 11.11 -4.67
C THR A 216 -2.88 9.96 -5.28
N CYS A 217 -1.73 9.71 -4.68
CA CYS A 217 -0.89 8.55 -4.98
C CYS A 217 -0.20 8.14 -3.68
N PRO A 218 -0.46 6.92 -3.16
CA PRO A 218 0.30 6.39 -2.04
C PRO A 218 1.79 6.27 -2.39
N GLY A 219 2.65 6.44 -1.38
CA GLY A 219 4.10 6.29 -1.52
C GLY A 219 4.74 7.29 -2.49
N SER A 220 5.68 6.82 -3.31
CA SER A 220 6.49 7.66 -4.19
C SER A 220 5.77 7.99 -5.51
N GLY A 221 4.87 8.98 -5.49
CA GLY A 221 4.01 9.34 -6.61
C GLY A 221 4.51 10.41 -7.59
N SER A 222 5.78 10.82 -7.53
CA SER A 222 6.28 11.97 -8.32
C SER A 222 6.10 11.79 -9.83
N SER A 223 6.35 10.60 -10.36
CA SER A 223 6.14 10.27 -11.78
C SER A 223 4.67 10.14 -12.19
N ILE A 224 3.77 9.95 -11.22
CA ILE A 224 2.33 9.79 -11.45
C ILE A 224 1.65 11.17 -11.46
N LEU A 225 2.07 12.07 -10.58
CA LEU A 225 1.47 13.40 -10.45
C LEU A 225 2.13 14.45 -11.37
N MET A 226 3.29 14.12 -11.96
CA MET A 226 4.02 14.98 -12.90
C MET A 226 3.96 14.44 -14.33
N LYS A 227 3.74 15.30 -15.33
CA LYS A 227 3.90 15.00 -16.76
C LYS A 227 4.92 15.96 -17.36
N ASN A 228 5.99 15.43 -17.97
CA ASN A 228 7.09 16.20 -18.54
C ASN A 228 7.74 17.20 -17.56
N GLY A 229 7.91 16.80 -16.30
CA GLY A 229 8.52 17.65 -15.26
C GLY A 229 7.65 18.82 -14.78
N LYS A 230 6.38 18.90 -15.23
CA LYS A 230 5.38 19.83 -14.72
C LYS A 230 4.31 19.04 -13.97
N PRO A 231 3.72 19.57 -12.89
CA PRO A 231 2.50 19.01 -12.34
C PRO A 231 1.51 18.85 -13.48
N GLN A 232 0.87 17.68 -13.60
CA GLN A 232 -0.30 17.58 -14.48
C GLN A 232 -1.27 18.72 -14.10
N PRO A 233 -2.07 19.27 -15.04
CA PRO A 233 -3.04 20.33 -14.76
C PRO A 233 -4.18 19.79 -13.89
N MET A 234 -3.81 19.42 -12.68
CA MET A 234 -4.60 19.17 -11.52
C MET A 234 -4.31 20.39 -10.66
N THR A 235 -5.33 21.02 -10.10
CA THR A 235 -5.16 22.00 -9.03
C THR A 235 -4.73 21.29 -7.73
N GLY A 236 -3.77 20.35 -7.84
CA GLY A 236 -3.46 19.32 -6.87
C GLY A 236 -2.16 19.61 -6.12
N TYR A 237 -2.26 19.55 -4.81
CA TYR A 237 -1.14 19.71 -3.88
C TYR A 237 -0.51 18.36 -3.61
N ARG A 238 0.82 18.33 -3.56
CA ARG A 238 1.57 17.15 -3.11
C ARG A 238 1.37 17.02 -1.60
N ILE A 239 0.84 15.88 -1.17
CA ILE A 239 0.85 15.45 0.23
C ILE A 239 1.74 14.22 0.24
N GLU A 240 2.90 14.32 0.91
CA GLU A 240 3.81 13.21 1.20
C GLU A 240 3.56 12.69 2.61
#